data_AF-A0A1F6N3K8-F1
#
_entry.id   AF-A0A1F6N3K8-F1
#
_cell.length_a   1.000
_cell.length_b   1.000
_cell.length_c   1.000
_cell.angle_alpha   90.00
_cell.angle_beta   90.00
_cell.angle_gamma   90.00
#
_symmetry.space_group_name_H-M   'P 1'
#
loop_
_entity.id
_entity.type
_entity.pdbx_description
1 polymer ?
#
loop_
_entity_poly.entity_id
_entity_poly.type
_entity_poly.pdbx_seq_one_letter_code
_entity_poly.pdbx_strand_id
1 'polypeptide(L)'
;MSFATAPIFDQLELSEINRTIILDIDGTLVPDGEEDCSEKTRAKVMNLMKNNNVVLFSNSKNTERGKKMANALGISFLSADKNKPNPAVIMATGRRVGDCTVIGDKFLTDYLLAVFSGARFVPVRRIYSGRESFKIKIIYLVDDFFNFLSRLVGIG
;
A
#
# COMPACT_ATOMS: atom_id res chain seq x y z
N MET A 1 5.69 -14.41 4.85
CA MET A 1 4.60 -13.70 5.57
C MET A 1 3.30 -13.81 4.76
N SER A 2 2.16 -14.19 5.36
CA SER A 2 0.90 -14.35 4.60
C SER A 2 0.05 -13.09 4.64
N PHE A 3 -0.27 -12.54 3.46
CA PHE A 3 -1.22 -11.43 3.29
C PHE A 3 -2.64 -11.78 3.78
N ALA A 4 -3.04 -13.05 3.69
CA ALA A 4 -4.36 -13.50 4.10
C ALA A 4 -4.57 -13.45 5.62
N THR A 5 -3.48 -13.60 6.39
CA THR A 5 -3.51 -13.54 7.86
C THR A 5 -3.07 -12.18 8.41
N ALA A 6 -2.72 -11.24 7.53
CA ALA A 6 -2.37 -9.88 7.95
C ALA A 6 -3.61 -9.17 8.54
N PRO A 7 -3.41 -8.18 9.43
CA PRO A 7 -4.50 -7.31 9.84
C PRO A 7 -4.93 -6.43 8.66
N ILE A 8 -6.19 -5.99 8.66
CA ILE A 8 -6.58 -4.85 7.81
C ILE A 8 -5.87 -3.59 8.31
N PHE A 9 -5.74 -2.58 7.46
CA PHE A 9 -4.95 -1.38 7.77
C PHE A 9 -5.31 -0.74 9.12
N ASP A 10 -6.60 -0.59 9.42
CA ASP A 10 -7.08 0.05 10.65
C ASP A 10 -6.67 -0.69 11.93
N GLN A 11 -6.36 -1.98 11.82
CA GLN A 11 -5.96 -2.88 12.91
C GLN A 11 -4.44 -3.07 13.00
N LEU A 12 -3.64 -2.40 12.15
CA LEU A 12 -2.19 -2.53 12.18
C LEU A 12 -1.60 -1.96 13.47
N GLU A 13 -1.02 -2.79 14.31
CA GLU A 13 -0.17 -2.28 15.39
C GLU A 13 1.25 -2.04 14.88
N LEU A 14 1.62 -0.76 14.76
CA LEU A 14 2.97 -0.34 14.39
C LEU A 14 3.65 0.26 15.61
N SER A 15 4.71 -0.37 16.08
CA SER A 15 5.65 0.22 17.05
C SER A 15 6.19 1.54 16.49
N GLU A 16 6.57 2.51 17.32
CA GLU A 16 7.05 3.82 16.88
C GLU A 16 8.00 3.73 15.67
N ILE A 17 7.53 4.29 14.56
CA ILE A 17 8.27 4.40 13.33
C ILE A 17 8.54 5.89 13.15
N ASN A 18 9.80 6.26 12.93
CA ASN A 18 10.21 7.59 12.46
C ASN A 18 10.74 7.42 11.03
N ARG A 19 9.82 7.21 10.07
CA ARG A 19 10.14 6.84 8.69
C ARG A 19 9.23 7.54 7.69
N THR A 20 9.57 7.42 6.41
CA THR A 20 8.65 7.72 5.32
C THR A 20 7.81 6.50 4.99
N ILE A 21 6.49 6.62 5.12
CA ILE A 21 5.53 5.57 4.83
C ILE A 21 4.93 5.83 3.46
N ILE A 22 5.16 4.92 2.52
CA ILE A 22 4.49 4.86 1.23
C ILE A 22 3.27 3.96 1.41
N LEU A 23 2.09 4.57 1.35
CA LEU A 23 0.83 3.92 1.66
C LEU A 23 0.03 3.69 0.38
N ASP A 24 -0.26 2.42 0.11
CA ASP A 24 -1.17 2.04 -0.97
C ASP A 24 -2.62 2.47 -0.69
N ILE A 25 -3.44 2.56 -1.74
CA ILE A 25 -4.84 2.98 -1.65
C ILE A 25 -5.79 1.80 -1.84
N ASP A 26 -5.75 1.18 -3.03
CA ASP A 26 -6.77 0.26 -3.51
C ASP A 26 -6.57 -1.15 -2.96
N GLY A 27 -7.50 -1.61 -2.14
CA GLY A 27 -7.36 -2.84 -1.36
C GLY A 27 -6.73 -2.62 0.01
N THR A 28 -6.12 -1.45 0.25
CA THR A 28 -5.40 -1.10 1.48
C THR A 28 -6.22 -0.19 2.39
N LEU A 29 -6.55 1.02 1.92
CA LEU A 29 -7.34 2.01 2.67
C LEU A 29 -8.83 1.93 2.36
N VAL A 30 -9.14 1.56 1.11
CA VAL A 30 -10.50 1.41 0.60
C VAL A 30 -10.55 0.17 -0.28
N PRO A 31 -11.74 -0.41 -0.49
CA PRO A 31 -11.92 -1.37 -1.57
C PRO A 31 -11.52 -0.79 -2.93
N ASP A 32 -11.08 -1.67 -3.82
CA ASP A 32 -10.61 -1.27 -5.14
C ASP A 32 -11.72 -0.54 -5.93
N GLY A 33 -11.40 0.68 -6.40
CA GLY A 33 -12.32 1.53 -7.14
C GLY A 33 -13.30 2.35 -6.30
N GLU A 34 -13.29 2.24 -4.96
CA GLU A 34 -14.07 3.11 -4.08
C GLU A 34 -13.30 4.38 -3.70
N GLU A 35 -14.01 5.39 -3.19
CA GLU A 35 -13.43 6.73 -2.91
C GLU A 35 -13.40 7.08 -1.42
N ASP A 36 -14.31 6.50 -0.62
CA ASP A 36 -14.53 6.91 0.77
C ASP A 36 -13.77 6.04 1.78
N CYS A 37 -12.79 6.64 2.45
CA CYS A 37 -12.15 6.02 3.62
C CYS A 37 -13.07 6.09 4.84
N SER A 38 -13.16 4.97 5.57
CA SER A 38 -13.86 4.91 6.85
C SER A 38 -13.22 5.86 7.89
N GLU A 39 -13.98 6.30 8.90
CA GLU A 39 -13.45 7.12 9.99
C GLU A 39 -12.30 6.43 10.74
N LYS A 40 -12.36 5.10 10.89
CA LYS A 40 -11.29 4.31 11.52
C LYS A 40 -10.00 4.37 10.73
N THR A 41 -10.08 4.24 9.40
CA THR A 41 -8.96 4.37 8.48
C THR A 41 -8.36 5.77 8.55
N ARG A 42 -9.19 6.82 8.54
CA ARG A 42 -8.73 8.21 8.68
C ARG A 42 -8.01 8.43 10.01
N ALA A 43 -8.59 7.97 11.11
CA ALA A 43 -7.97 8.06 12.44
C ALA A 43 -6.63 7.32 12.49
N LYS A 44 -6.52 6.15 11.83
CA LYS A 44 -5.29 5.39 11.76
C LYS A 44 -4.20 6.12 10.97
N VAL A 45 -4.54 6.69 9.81
CA VAL A 45 -3.62 7.52 9.03
C VAL A 45 -3.12 8.71 9.86
N MET A 46 -4.02 9.46 10.51
CA MET A 46 -3.64 10.59 11.37
C MET A 46 -2.72 10.15 12.51
N ASN A 47 -2.95 8.98 13.09
CA ASN A 47 -2.07 8.46 14.13
C ASN A 47 -0.66 8.13 13.61
N LEU A 48 -0.55 7.58 12.39
CA LEU A 48 0.76 7.33 11.77
C LEU A 48 1.53 8.63 11.50
N MET A 49 0.83 9.67 11.05
CA MET A 49 1.44 10.97 10.74
C MET A 49 2.09 11.65 11.94
N LYS A 50 1.70 11.33 13.19
CA LYS A 50 2.28 11.95 14.39
C LYS A 50 3.80 11.80 14.46
N ASN A 51 4.30 10.64 14.01
CA ASN A 51 5.72 10.29 14.09
C ASN A 51 6.34 9.99 12.71
N ASN A 52 5.56 10.03 11.62
CA ASN A 52 6.01 9.61 10.29
C ASN A 52 5.67 10.63 9.20
N ASN A 53 6.48 10.61 8.15
CA ASN A 53 6.13 11.24 6.88
C ASN A 53 5.28 10.27 6.04
N VAL A 54 3.96 10.44 6.03
CA VAL A 54 3.05 9.55 5.28
C VAL A 54 2.75 10.13 3.91
N VAL A 55 2.94 9.34 2.86
CA VAL A 55 2.61 9.68 1.47
C VAL A 55 1.73 8.60 0.85
N LEU A 56 0.68 8.99 0.12
CA LEU A 56 -0.13 8.06 -0.66
C LEU A 56 0.53 7.76 -2.01
N PHE A 57 0.44 6.51 -2.44
CA PHE A 57 0.83 6.12 -3.79
C PHE A 57 -0.01 4.97 -4.32
N SER A 58 -0.61 5.12 -5.51
CA SER A 58 -1.37 4.08 -6.19
C SER A 58 -0.90 3.90 -7.64
N ASN A 59 -0.93 2.67 -8.13
CA ASN A 59 -0.70 2.33 -9.54
C ASN A 59 -1.91 2.66 -10.44
N SER A 60 -3.02 3.11 -9.86
CA SER A 60 -4.21 3.47 -10.62
C SER A 60 -3.92 4.62 -11.58
N LYS A 61 -4.42 4.51 -12.81
CA LYS A 61 -4.32 5.59 -13.81
C LYS A 61 -5.14 6.83 -13.40
N ASN A 62 -6.12 6.67 -12.50
CA ASN A 62 -6.92 7.77 -11.99
C ASN A 62 -6.19 8.50 -10.87
N THR A 63 -5.18 9.30 -11.25
CA THR A 63 -4.38 10.08 -10.30
C THR A 63 -5.17 11.18 -9.61
N GLU A 64 -6.23 11.70 -10.24
CA GLU A 64 -7.12 12.69 -9.62
C GLU A 64 -7.83 12.14 -8.39
N ARG A 65 -8.34 10.89 -8.46
CA ARG A 65 -8.94 10.22 -7.30
C ARG A 65 -7.92 10.08 -6.16
N GLY A 66 -6.70 9.65 -6.47
CA GLY A 66 -5.63 9.54 -5.48
C GLY A 66 -5.31 10.88 -4.82
N LYS A 67 -5.24 11.97 -5.61
CA LYS A 67 -5.04 13.33 -5.09
C LYS A 67 -6.20 13.80 -4.22
N LYS A 68 -7.45 13.54 -4.61
CA LYS A 68 -8.64 13.87 -3.79
C LYS A 68 -8.60 13.18 -2.45
N MET A 69 -8.28 11.88 -2.43
CA MET A 69 -8.14 11.11 -1.19
C MET A 69 -7.01 11.64 -0.30
N ALA A 70 -5.85 11.92 -0.90
CA ALA A 70 -4.72 12.50 -0.17
C ALA A 70 -5.11 13.83 0.50
N ASN A 71 -5.82 14.68 -0.25
CA ASN A 71 -6.30 15.97 0.25
C ASN A 71 -7.33 15.79 1.38
N ALA A 72 -8.27 14.85 1.24
CA ALA A 72 -9.24 14.51 2.28
C ALA A 72 -8.61 13.95 3.56
N LEU A 73 -7.44 13.31 3.44
CA LEU A 73 -6.65 12.78 4.55
C LEU A 73 -5.61 13.78 5.08
N GLY A 74 -5.42 14.94 4.44
CA GLY A 74 -4.40 15.92 4.81
C GLY A 74 -2.96 15.44 4.58
N ILE A 75 -2.74 14.52 3.63
CA ILE A 75 -1.42 13.96 3.29
C ILE A 75 -1.04 14.22 1.84
N SER A 76 0.24 14.06 1.54
CA SER A 76 0.74 14.23 0.17
C SER A 76 0.44 13.00 -0.69
N PHE A 77 0.08 13.24 -1.95
CA PHE A 77 0.03 12.21 -2.98
C PHE A 77 1.37 12.20 -3.73
N LEU A 78 2.07 11.07 -3.71
CA LEU A 78 3.32 10.90 -4.44
C LEU A 78 3.01 10.79 -5.94
N SER A 79 3.45 11.78 -6.71
CA SER A 79 3.43 11.71 -8.17
C SER A 79 4.75 11.13 -8.64
N ALA A 80 4.74 9.95 -9.25
CA ALA A 80 5.93 9.34 -9.83
C ALA A 80 5.66 8.96 -11.29
N ASP A 81 6.68 9.10 -12.14
CA ASP A 81 6.60 8.72 -13.57
C ASP A 81 6.55 7.20 -13.79
N LYS A 82 6.84 6.44 -12.73
CA LYS A 82 6.89 4.97 -12.73
C LYS A 82 5.90 4.42 -11.71
N ASN A 83 5.39 3.24 -12.03
CA ASN A 83 4.48 2.49 -11.16
C ASN A 83 5.25 1.46 -10.34
N LYS A 84 4.67 1.03 -9.22
CA LYS A 84 5.09 -0.18 -8.50
C LYS A 84 5.08 -1.38 -9.47
N PRO A 85 6.07 -2.28 -9.41
CA PRO A 85 7.10 -2.41 -8.38
C PRO A 85 8.42 -1.67 -8.67
N ASN A 86 8.43 -0.61 -9.50
CA ASN A 86 9.67 0.07 -9.87
C ASN A 86 10.30 0.83 -8.67
N PRO A 87 11.57 0.57 -8.32
CA PRO A 87 12.27 1.26 -7.21
C PRO A 87 12.34 2.78 -7.32
N ALA A 88 12.19 3.33 -8.53
CA ALA A 88 12.13 4.78 -8.75
C ALA A 88 11.00 5.48 -7.98
N VAL A 89 9.94 4.74 -7.61
CA VAL A 89 8.88 5.25 -6.73
C VAL A 89 9.46 5.66 -5.37
N ILE A 90 10.34 4.86 -4.77
CA ILE A 90 10.98 5.20 -3.50
C ILE A 90 11.94 6.39 -3.68
N MET A 91 12.70 6.42 -4.78
CA MET A 91 13.61 7.54 -5.06
C MET A 91 12.87 8.87 -5.20
N ALA A 92 11.65 8.87 -5.75
CA ALA A 92 10.81 10.06 -5.89
C ALA A 92 10.39 10.67 -4.53
N THR A 93 10.50 9.93 -3.43
CA THR A 93 10.27 10.48 -2.08
C THR A 93 11.39 11.40 -1.60
N GLY A 94 12.57 11.35 -2.22
CA GLY A 94 13.76 12.08 -1.79
C GLY A 94 14.37 11.57 -0.48
N ARG A 95 13.97 10.39 -0.01
CA ARG A 95 14.40 9.81 1.27
C ARG A 95 15.34 8.64 1.05
N ARG A 96 16.15 8.34 2.08
CA ARG A 96 16.97 7.12 2.07
C ARG A 96 16.04 5.91 2.12
N VAL A 97 16.33 4.92 1.28
CA VAL A 97 15.54 3.68 1.16
C VAL A 97 15.36 3.00 2.53
N GLY A 98 16.43 2.91 3.34
CA GLY A 98 16.37 2.27 4.67
C GLY A 98 15.40 2.93 5.65
N ASP A 99 15.04 4.19 5.38
CA ASP A 99 14.08 4.98 6.15
C ASP A 99 12.68 4.94 5.52
N CYS A 100 12.46 4.10 4.50
CA CYS A 100 11.18 3.95 3.83
C CYS A 100 10.48 2.66 4.27
N THR A 101 9.16 2.75 4.40
CA THR A 101 8.28 1.61 4.67
C THR A 101 7.13 1.64 3.68
N VAL A 102 6.90 0.53 2.97
CA VAL A 102 5.75 0.35 2.07
C VAL A 102 4.68 -0.43 2.82
N ILE A 103 3.46 0.10 2.84
CA ILE A 103 2.28 -0.55 3.40
C ILE A 103 1.29 -0.82 2.26
N GLY A 104 0.91 -2.07 2.04
CA GLY A 104 -0.01 -2.43 0.97
C GLY A 104 -0.50 -3.88 1.00
N ASP A 105 -1.46 -4.19 0.13
CA ASP A 105 -2.17 -5.47 0.08
C ASP A 105 -1.69 -6.41 -1.03
N LYS A 106 -0.89 -5.94 -1.99
CA LYS A 106 -0.48 -6.73 -3.16
C LYS A 106 0.96 -7.24 -3.06
N PHE A 107 1.13 -8.51 -3.39
CA PHE A 107 2.43 -9.15 -3.46
C PHE A 107 3.26 -8.63 -4.65
N LEU A 108 2.69 -8.63 -5.86
CA LEU A 108 3.40 -8.32 -7.10
C LEU A 108 3.73 -6.83 -7.27
N THR A 109 3.08 -5.95 -6.51
CA THR A 109 3.35 -4.51 -6.57
C THR A 109 3.97 -3.98 -5.29
N ASP A 110 3.32 -4.12 -4.14
CA ASP A 110 3.75 -3.43 -2.92
C ASP A 110 4.93 -4.15 -2.27
N TYR A 111 4.83 -5.47 -2.12
CA TYR A 111 5.94 -6.28 -1.62
C TYR A 111 7.13 -6.24 -2.56
N LEU A 112 6.93 -6.44 -3.87
CA LEU A 112 8.03 -6.35 -4.82
C LEU A 112 8.66 -4.95 -4.88
N LEU A 113 7.88 -3.86 -4.73
CA LEU A 113 8.47 -2.52 -4.59
C LEU A 113 9.42 -2.47 -3.39
N ALA A 114 8.99 -2.94 -2.24
CA ALA A 114 9.80 -2.94 -1.03
C ALA A 114 11.07 -3.79 -1.20
N VAL A 115 10.94 -4.99 -1.77
CA VAL A 115 12.07 -5.89 -2.05
C VAL A 115 13.06 -5.26 -3.03
N PHE A 116 12.61 -4.78 -4.18
CA PHE A 116 13.49 -4.24 -5.22
C PHE A 116 14.13 -2.92 -4.84
N SER A 117 13.49 -2.14 -3.96
CA SER A 117 14.09 -0.93 -3.42
C SER A 117 15.01 -1.21 -2.23
N GLY A 118 14.74 -2.23 -1.42
CA GLY A 118 15.36 -2.45 -0.11
C GLY A 118 14.62 -1.78 1.05
N ALA A 119 13.40 -1.30 0.83
CA ALA A 119 12.56 -0.69 1.87
C ALA A 119 11.91 -1.76 2.77
N ARG A 120 11.46 -1.35 3.96
CA ARG A 120 10.66 -2.23 4.82
C ARG A 120 9.29 -2.46 4.20
N PHE A 121 8.79 -3.68 4.23
CA PHE A 121 7.41 -3.99 3.86
C PHE A 121 6.55 -4.28 5.09
N VAL A 122 5.31 -3.79 5.08
CA VAL A 122 4.26 -4.14 6.04
C VAL A 122 3.03 -4.57 5.24
N PRO A 123 2.70 -5.87 5.20
CA PRO A 123 1.49 -6.32 4.52
C PRO A 123 0.25 -5.90 5.31
N VAL A 124 -0.80 -5.57 4.58
CA VAL A 124 -2.16 -5.55 5.10
C VAL A 124 -3.01 -6.58 4.39
N ARG A 125 -4.08 -7.00 5.06
CA ARG A 125 -5.11 -7.80 4.43
C ARG A 125 -6.00 -6.89 3.60
N ARG A 126 -6.30 -7.37 2.40
CA ARG A 126 -7.18 -6.70 1.44
C ARG A 126 -8.57 -6.44 2.02
N ILE A 127 -9.09 -5.25 1.74
CA ILE A 127 -10.48 -4.88 1.98
C ILE A 127 -11.28 -5.08 0.69
N TYR A 128 -12.49 -5.64 0.81
CA TYR A 128 -13.36 -5.98 -0.31
C TYR A 128 -14.69 -5.21 -0.20
N SER A 129 -15.24 -4.78 -1.33
CA SER A 129 -16.61 -4.28 -1.47
C SER A 129 -17.57 -5.34 -1.99
N GLY A 130 -17.05 -6.42 -2.58
CA GLY A 130 -17.83 -7.46 -3.28
C GLY A 130 -18.35 -7.03 -4.66
N ARG A 131 -18.18 -5.75 -5.02
CA ARG A 131 -18.62 -5.16 -6.29
C ARG A 131 -17.45 -4.90 -7.24
N GLU A 132 -16.29 -5.49 -6.96
CA GLU A 132 -15.09 -5.30 -7.76
C GLU A 132 -15.30 -5.83 -9.19
N SER A 133 -14.72 -5.12 -10.16
CA SER A 133 -14.76 -5.57 -11.54
C SER A 133 -14.07 -6.92 -11.73
N PHE A 134 -14.49 -7.69 -12.72
CA PHE A 134 -13.88 -8.98 -13.03
C PHE A 134 -12.36 -8.89 -13.30
N LYS A 135 -11.91 -7.76 -13.89
CA LYS A 135 -10.48 -7.49 -14.11
C LYS A 135 -9.70 -7.43 -12.80
N ILE A 136 -10.22 -6.74 -11.80
CA ILE A 136 -9.60 -6.64 -10.47
C ILE A 136 -9.56 -8.02 -9.81
N LYS A 137 -10.63 -8.82 -9.93
CA LYS A 137 -10.65 -10.20 -9.41
C LYS A 137 -9.57 -11.06 -10.06
N ILE A 138 -9.34 -10.95 -11.38
CA ILE A 138 -8.25 -11.66 -12.07
C ILE A 138 -6.89 -11.20 -11.58
N ILE A 139 -6.66 -9.88 -11.48
CA ILE A 139 -5.38 -9.32 -11.00
C ILE A 139 -5.04 -9.91 -9.64
N TYR A 140 -6.02 -9.97 -8.75
CA TYR A 140 -5.85 -10.53 -7.42
C TYR A 140 -5.68 -12.04 -7.40
N LEU A 141 -6.37 -12.79 -8.27
CA LEU A 141 -6.15 -14.23 -8.41
C LEU A 141 -4.69 -14.54 -8.82
N VAL A 142 -4.15 -13.75 -9.75
CA VAL A 142 -2.75 -13.87 -10.17
C VAL A 142 -1.82 -13.50 -9.02
N ASP A 143 -2.07 -12.39 -8.33
CA ASP A 143 -1.27 -11.94 -7.18
C ASP A 143 -1.23 -12.99 -6.07
N ASP A 144 -2.38 -13.56 -5.71
CA ASP A 144 -2.52 -14.60 -4.70
C ASP A 144 -1.81 -15.90 -5.11
N PHE A 145 -1.83 -16.27 -6.40
CA PHE A 145 -1.09 -17.40 -6.94
C PHE A 145 0.43 -17.22 -6.77
N PHE A 146 0.97 -16.06 -7.11
CA PHE A 146 2.41 -15.79 -6.95
C PHE A 146 2.82 -15.70 -5.48
N ASN A 147 1.97 -15.15 -4.63
CA ASN A 147 2.17 -15.17 -3.17
C ASN A 147 2.16 -16.59 -2.61
N PHE A 148 1.29 -17.48 -3.11
CA PHE A 148 1.30 -18.89 -2.74
C PHE A 148 2.58 -19.59 -3.20
N LEU A 149 2.98 -19.37 -4.46
CA LEU A 149 4.18 -19.99 -5.03
C LEU A 149 5.44 -19.54 -4.28
N SER A 150 5.58 -18.26 -3.96
CA SER A 150 6.74 -17.72 -3.22
C SER A 150 6.92 -18.40 -1.85
N ARG A 151 5.82 -18.74 -1.19
CA ARG A 151 5.83 -19.48 0.08
C ARG A 151 6.29 -20.92 -0.10
N LEU A 152 5.89 -21.60 -1.18
CA LEU A 152 6.33 -22.97 -1.46
C LEU A 152 7.84 -23.05 -1.68
N VAL A 153 8.44 -22.03 -2.29
CA VAL A 153 9.88 -21.98 -2.55
C VAL A 153 10.70 -21.31 -1.44
N GLY A 154 10.06 -20.89 -0.34
CA GLY A 154 10.73 -20.27 0.81
C GLY A 154 11.19 -18.81 0.59
N ILE A 155 10.62 -18.10 -0.39
CA ILE A 155 10.99 -16.73 -0.78
C ILE A 155 9.99 -15.70 -0.17
N GLY A 156 9.19 -16.09 0.84
CA GLY A 156 8.07 -15.29 1.35
C GLY A 156 7.90 -15.23 2.86
#